data_AF-A0A1Q8L6R1-F1
#
_entry.id   AF-A0A1Q8L6R1-F1
#
_cell.length_a   1.000
_cell.length_b   1.000
_cell.length_c   1.000
_cell.angle_alpha   90.00
_cell.angle_beta   90.00
_cell.angle_gamma   90.00
#
_symmetry.space_group_name_H-M   'P 1'
#
loop_
_entity.id
_entity.type
_entity.pdbx_description
1 polymer ?
#
loop_
_entity_poly.entity_id
_entity_poly.type
_entity_poly.pdbx_seq_one_letter_code
_entity_poly.pdbx_strand_id
1 'polypeptide(L)'
;MGVVVTAGRTNDAGCPDVLTLTSVLDGRAHKVTDAELCAPHSVRTGRYAALCGHLVSPAPLIDVAGVPCGRCGQLDPTPPADEAPRRRPARRRGWGLRRMLPA
;
A
#
# COMPACT_ATOMS: atom_id res chain seq x y z
N MET A 1 -29.99 5.36 -26.67
CA MET A 1 -29.59 6.17 -25.50
C MET A 1 -28.52 5.37 -24.74
N GLY A 2 -27.24 5.60 -25.06
CA GLY A 2 -26.14 4.88 -24.41
C GLY A 2 -25.67 5.66 -23.18
N VAL A 3 -25.72 5.05 -22.01
CA VAL A 3 -25.13 5.61 -20.79
C VAL A 3 -23.62 5.46 -20.92
N VAL A 4 -22.93 6.57 -21.15
CA VAL A 4 -21.46 6.60 -21.11
C VAL A 4 -21.07 6.71 -19.65
N VAL A 5 -20.62 5.61 -19.05
CA VAL A 5 -20.03 5.63 -17.71
C VAL A 5 -18.61 6.13 -17.88
N THR A 6 -18.36 7.41 -17.60
CA THR A 6 -16.99 7.94 -17.51
C THR A 6 -16.37 7.36 -16.24
N ALA A 7 -15.31 6.56 -16.40
CA ALA A 7 -14.51 6.07 -15.29
C ALA A 7 -14.12 7.22 -14.36
N GLY A 8 -14.10 6.94 -13.06
CA GLY A 8 -13.81 7.91 -12.01
C GLY A 8 -12.53 8.69 -12.31
N ARG A 9 -12.53 9.97 -11.92
CA ARG A 9 -11.41 10.89 -12.04
C ARG A 9 -10.10 10.17 -11.74
N THR A 10 -9.20 10.12 -12.71
CA THR A 10 -7.79 9.81 -12.47
C THR A 10 -7.29 10.79 -11.43
N ASN A 11 -6.83 10.31 -10.28
CA ASN A 11 -6.14 11.15 -9.33
C ASN A 11 -4.98 11.84 -10.05
N ASP A 12 -4.93 13.17 -10.03
CA ASP A 12 -3.93 14.05 -10.68
C ASP A 12 -2.53 13.96 -10.03
N ALA A 13 -2.18 12.80 -9.52
CA ALA A 13 -0.82 12.41 -9.16
C ALA A 13 -0.52 11.15 -9.97
N GLY A 14 0.43 11.20 -10.91
CA GLY A 14 0.71 10.13 -11.88
C GLY A 14 1.23 8.80 -11.32
N CYS A 15 0.91 8.47 -10.07
CA CYS A 15 1.16 7.16 -9.46
C CYS A 15 -0.08 6.28 -9.67
N PRO A 16 0.06 5.07 -10.24
CA PRO A 16 -1.07 4.17 -10.42
C PRO A 16 -1.60 3.69 -9.06
N ASP A 17 -2.92 3.80 -8.85
CA ASP A 17 -3.57 3.23 -7.67
C ASP A 17 -3.40 1.71 -7.66
N VAL A 18 -2.97 1.17 -6.52
CA VAL A 18 -2.72 -0.26 -6.31
C VAL A 18 -3.58 -0.83 -5.19
N LEU A 19 -4.17 -1.99 -5.46
CA LEU A 19 -5.00 -2.74 -4.53
C LEU A 19 -4.31 -4.03 -4.11
N THR A 20 -4.53 -4.45 -2.86
CA THR A 20 -3.96 -5.68 -2.32
C THR A 20 -4.96 -6.82 -2.42
N LEU A 21 -4.58 -7.92 -3.07
CA LEU A 21 -5.38 -9.14 -3.23
C LEU A 21 -4.61 -10.36 -2.76
N THR A 22 -5.26 -11.24 -1.99
CA THR A 22 -4.68 -12.53 -1.58
C THR A 22 -4.88 -13.55 -2.69
N SER A 23 -3.83 -14.29 -3.06
CA SER A 23 -3.94 -15.39 -4.02
C SER A 23 -4.20 -16.72 -3.30
N VAL A 24 -5.20 -17.48 -3.74
CA VAL A 24 -5.47 -18.84 -3.20
C VAL A 24 -4.37 -19.84 -3.57
N LEU A 25 -3.54 -19.53 -4.57
CA LEU A 25 -2.52 -20.44 -5.07
C LEU A 25 -1.25 -20.44 -4.21
N ASP A 26 -0.90 -19.30 -3.61
CA ASP A 26 0.32 -19.16 -2.81
C ASP A 26 0.08 -18.59 -1.40
N GLY A 27 -1.16 -18.23 -1.08
CA GLY A 27 -1.56 -17.68 0.23
C GLY A 27 -0.98 -16.30 0.54
N ARG A 28 -0.43 -15.59 -0.45
CA ARG A 28 0.21 -14.29 -0.25
C ARG A 28 -0.66 -13.14 -0.75
N ALA A 29 -0.52 -11.99 -0.11
CA ALA A 29 -1.14 -10.74 -0.52
C ALA A 29 -0.25 -10.03 -1.56
N HIS A 30 -0.77 -9.85 -2.77
CA HIS A 30 -0.09 -9.22 -3.89
C HIS A 30 -0.75 -7.88 -4.24
N LYS A 31 0.05 -6.96 -4.78
CA LYS A 31 -0.44 -5.65 -5.24
C LYS A 31 -0.75 -5.72 -6.73
N VAL A 32 -1.94 -5.27 -7.10
CA VAL A 32 -2.47 -5.24 -8.47
C VAL A 32 -2.87 -3.80 -8.77
N THR A 33 -2.57 -3.31 -9.97
CA THR A 33 -2.98 -1.95 -10.38
C THR A 33 -4.47 -1.90 -10.70
N ASP A 34 -5.09 -0.75 -10.51
CA ASP A 34 -6.50 -0.54 -10.91
C ASP A 34 -6.72 -0.81 -12.42
N ALA A 35 -5.75 -0.41 -13.25
CA ALA A 35 -5.76 -0.69 -14.69
C ALA A 35 -5.82 -2.19 -15.00
N GLU A 36 -5.10 -3.03 -14.25
CA GLU A 36 -5.13 -4.48 -14.43
C GLU A 36 -6.46 -5.08 -13.96
N LEU A 37 -7.05 -4.57 -12.87
CA LEU A 37 -8.38 -5.02 -12.41
C LEU A 37 -9.46 -4.76 -13.47
N CYS A 38 -9.35 -3.63 -14.17
CA CYS A 38 -10.28 -3.24 -15.21
C CYS A 38 -9.94 -3.81 -16.60
N ALA A 39 -8.82 -4.52 -16.74
CA ALA A 39 -8.38 -5.00 -18.04
C ALA A 39 -9.34 -6.07 -18.61
N PRO A 40 -9.61 -6.09 -19.93
CA PRO A 40 -10.57 -7.02 -20.53
C PRO A 40 -10.26 -8.50 -20.28
N HIS A 41 -8.97 -8.87 -20.23
CA HIS A 41 -8.58 -10.24 -19.92
C HIS A 41 -8.88 -10.59 -18.47
N SER A 42 -8.59 -9.69 -17.53
CA SER A 42 -8.85 -9.88 -16.10
C SER A 42 -10.31 -10.05 -15.79
N VAL A 43 -11.18 -9.22 -16.38
CA VAL A 43 -12.64 -9.33 -16.23
C VAL A 43 -13.15 -10.67 -16.76
N ARG A 44 -12.56 -11.16 -17.86
CA ARG A 44 -12.95 -12.44 -18.48
C ARG A 44 -12.45 -13.65 -17.69
N THR A 45 -11.25 -13.60 -17.10
CA THR A 45 -10.64 -14.75 -16.44
C THR A 45 -10.75 -14.75 -14.92
N GLY A 46 -11.10 -13.62 -14.31
CA GLY A 46 -11.09 -13.43 -12.86
C GLY A 46 -9.70 -13.57 -12.23
N ARG A 47 -8.64 -13.30 -13.01
CA ARG A 47 -7.24 -13.43 -12.60
C ARG A 47 -6.51 -12.15 -12.95
N TYR A 48 -5.54 -11.78 -12.12
CA TYR A 48 -4.90 -10.47 -12.21
C TYR A 48 -3.38 -10.59 -12.15
N ALA A 49 -2.69 -9.89 -13.05
CA ALA A 49 -1.25 -9.76 -12.97
C ALA A 49 -0.85 -8.80 -11.83
N ALA A 50 -0.17 -9.32 -10.81
CA ALA A 50 0.41 -8.50 -9.76
C ALA A 50 1.68 -7.78 -10.23
N LEU A 51 2.08 -6.74 -9.49
CA LEU A 51 3.35 -6.02 -9.71
C LEU A 51 4.56 -6.96 -9.76
N CYS A 52 4.56 -8.02 -8.95
CA CYS A 52 5.65 -9.00 -8.90
C CYS A 52 5.66 -9.98 -10.09
N GLY A 53 4.67 -9.90 -11.00
CA GLY A 53 4.46 -10.83 -12.12
C GLY A 53 3.66 -12.09 -11.76
N HIS A 54 3.21 -12.24 -10.50
CA HIS A 54 2.38 -13.38 -10.10
C HIS A 54 0.95 -13.21 -10.64
N LEU A 55 0.38 -14.29 -11.20
CA LEU A 55 -1.01 -14.31 -11.64
C LEU A 55 -1.92 -14.68 -10.48
N VAL A 56 -2.53 -13.66 -9.87
CA VAL A 56 -3.37 -13.78 -8.68
C VAL A 56 -4.69 -14.44 -9.04
N SER A 57 -5.02 -15.53 -8.33
CA SER A 57 -6.37 -16.07 -8.26
C SER A 57 -6.98 -15.62 -6.93
N PRO A 58 -7.88 -14.62 -6.92
CA PRO A 58 -8.30 -13.94 -5.69
C PRO A 58 -8.97 -14.90 -4.71
N ALA A 59 -8.59 -14.81 -3.44
CA ALA A 59 -9.25 -15.50 -2.35
C ALA A 59 -10.63 -14.89 -2.04
N PRO A 60 -11.58 -15.70 -1.53
CA PRO A 60 -12.81 -15.20 -0.93
C PRO A 60 -12.55 -14.07 0.07
N LEU A 61 -13.40 -13.04 0.06
CA LEU A 61 -13.27 -11.90 0.98
C LEU A 61 -13.51 -12.27 2.46
N ILE A 62 -14.08 -13.45 2.71
CA ILE A 62 -14.26 -14.01 4.06
C ILE A 62 -12.97 -14.61 4.63
N ASP A 63 -11.98 -14.87 3.78
CA ASP A 63 -10.72 -15.46 4.21
C ASP A 63 -9.83 -14.39 4.84
N VAL A 64 -8.95 -14.84 5.74
CA VAL A 64 -7.94 -13.98 6.34
C VAL A 64 -6.96 -13.51 5.25
N ALA A 65 -6.62 -12.23 5.26
CA ALA A 65 -5.63 -11.68 4.33
C ALA A 65 -4.29 -12.42 4.45
N GLY A 66 -3.72 -12.76 3.29
CA GLY A 66 -2.44 -13.45 3.21
C GLY A 66 -1.27 -12.60 3.71
N VAL A 67 -0.12 -13.23 3.90
CA VAL A 67 1.12 -12.51 4.21
C VAL A 67 1.53 -11.66 3.00
N PRO A 68 1.86 -10.36 3.17
CA PRO A 68 2.27 -9.51 2.06
C PRO A 68 3.45 -10.07 1.27
N CYS A 69 3.36 -10.01 -0.05
CA CYS A 69 4.43 -10.40 -0.94
C CYS A 69 5.57 -9.36 -0.88
N GLY A 70 6.77 -9.79 -0.48
CA GLY A 70 7.92 -8.91 -0.35
C GLY A 70 8.30 -8.18 -1.65
N ARG A 71 8.21 -8.86 -2.81
CA ARG A 71 8.47 -8.23 -4.11
C ARG A 71 7.45 -7.15 -4.44
N CYS A 72 6.16 -7.38 -4.17
CA CYS A 72 5.13 -6.36 -4.33
C CYS A 72 5.37 -5.15 -3.42
N GLY A 73 5.90 -5.37 -2.21
CA GLY A 73 6.29 -4.27 -1.31
C GLY A 73 7.45 -3.41 -1.85
N GLN A 74 8.41 -4.02 -2.53
CA GLN A 74 9.55 -3.30 -3.13
C GLN A 74 9.20 -2.56 -4.42
N LEU A 75 8.22 -3.06 -5.16
CA LEU A 75 7.77 -2.49 -6.43
C LEU A 75 6.65 -1.48 -6.29
N ASP A 76 6.10 -1.33 -5.08
CA ASP A 76 4.98 -0.43 -4.84
C ASP A 76 5.39 1.03 -5.11
N PRO A 77 4.75 1.71 -6.07
CA PRO A 77 5.04 3.11 -6.36
C PRO A 77 4.40 4.06 -5.35
N THR A 78 3.48 3.59 -4.50
CA THR A 78 2.89 4.41 -3.44
C THR A 78 3.97 4.75 -2.40
N PRO A 79 4.28 6.04 -2.18
CA PRO A 79 5.23 6.41 -1.14
C PRO A 79 4.69 5.92 0.21
N PRO A 80 5.55 5.43 1.12
CA PRO A 80 5.11 5.09 2.47
C PRO A 80 4.45 6.33 3.05
N ALA A 81 3.20 6.20 3.49
CA ALA A 81 2.46 7.30 4.11
C ALA A 81 3.36 7.89 5.21
N ASP A 82 3.75 9.16 5.03
CA ASP A 82 4.79 9.85 5.78
C ASP A 82 4.90 9.33 7.20
N GLU A 83 6.06 8.76 7.50
CA GLU A 83 6.43 8.39 8.86
C GLU A 83 6.30 9.65 9.71
N ALA A 84 5.21 9.72 10.49
CA ALA A 84 4.87 10.87 11.33
C ALA A 84 6.16 11.36 11.99
N PRO A 85 6.50 12.66 11.90
CA PRO A 85 7.80 13.17 12.31
C PRO A 85 8.08 12.66 13.71
N ARG A 86 9.02 11.71 13.83
CA ARG A 86 9.38 11.07 15.09
C ARG A 86 9.60 12.22 16.06
N ARG A 87 8.66 12.44 16.98
CA ARG A 87 8.75 13.52 17.97
C ARG A 87 9.97 13.18 18.81
N ARG A 88 11.14 13.68 18.40
CA ARG A 88 12.38 13.56 19.14
C ARG A 88 12.05 14.19 20.49
N PRO A 89 12.00 13.43 21.60
CA PRO A 89 11.68 14.03 22.88
C PRO A 89 12.72 15.11 23.09
N ALA A 90 12.24 16.36 23.14
CA ALA A 90 13.09 17.50 23.42
C ALA A 90 13.79 17.16 24.74
N ARG A 91 15.09 16.86 24.67
CA ARG A 91 15.93 16.71 25.85
C ARG A 91 15.71 17.98 26.63
N ARG A 92 14.98 17.87 27.75
CA ARG A 92 14.83 18.94 28.73
C ARG A 92 16.24 19.41 29.04
N ARG A 93 16.64 20.55 28.46
CA ARG A 93 17.78 21.32 28.95
C ARG A 93 17.34 21.76 30.34
N GLY A 94 17.81 21.03 31.34
CA GLY A 94 17.54 21.31 32.74
C GLY A 94 18.12 22.66 33.10
N TRP A 95 17.29 23.70 33.02
CA TRP A 95 17.44 24.91 33.81
C TRP A 95 16.99 24.56 35.23
N GLY A 96 17.92 23.99 35.98
CA GLY A 96 17.73 23.56 37.36
C GLY A 96 18.90 24.01 38.21
N LEU A 97 18.82 25.27 38.65
CA LEU A 97 19.18 25.75 39.99
C LEU A 97 20.61 25.46 40.53
N ARG A 98 21.32 26.58 40.69
CA ARG A 98 22.48 26.85 41.55
C ARG A 98 22.38 26.19 42.94
N ARG A 99 23.53 25.79 43.52
CA ARG A 99 24.08 26.18 44.86
C ARG A 99 25.41 25.43 45.14
N MET A 100 26.55 26.15 45.27
CA MET A 100 27.38 26.38 46.49
C MET A 100 28.29 25.17 46.84
N LEU A 101 29.61 25.22 47.07
CA LEU A 101 30.56 26.23 47.61
C LEU A 101 32.03 25.75 47.32
N PRO A 102 33.06 26.61 47.27
CA PRO A 102 34.47 26.20 47.24
C PRO A 102 35.19 26.39 48.60
N ALA A 103 36.09 25.46 48.96
CA ALA A 103 37.38 25.66 49.65
C ALA A 103 38.07 24.29 49.82
#